data_AF-A0A2W4QY37-F1
#
_entry.id   AF-A0A2W4QY37-F1
#
_cell.length_a   1.000
_cell.length_b   1.000
_cell.length_c   1.000
_cell.angle_alpha   90.00
_cell.angle_beta   90.00
_cell.angle_gamma   90.00
#
_symmetry.space_group_name_H-M   'P 1'
#
loop_
_entity.id
_entity.type
_entity.pdbx_description
1 polymer ?
#
loop_
_entity_poly.entity_id
_entity_poly.type
_entity_poly.pdbx_seq_one_letter_code
_entity_poly.pdbx_strand_id
1 'polypeptide(L)'
;MKLLFVVSSLDLTAPFSATPAWWQLMKALYEIGVDVIATPYQGPAIESLWWRAEPNPARWQGDAFKVARDTIRRLRPQGGAPAATTGTTSGESLSDRLVRQTAHRLIAPLWHRHLDRILTQQPDIDAVIVLTAPLNHLTGVPRDLSARH
;
A
#
# COMPACT_ATOMS: atom_id res chain seq x y z
N MET A 1 4.87 -11.92 20.40
CA MET A 1 3.99 -10.97 19.70
C MET A 1 4.26 -11.10 18.22
N LYS A 2 3.23 -11.16 17.40
CA LYS A 2 3.32 -11.24 15.93
C LYS A 2 2.54 -10.09 15.32
N LEU A 3 3.19 -9.32 14.43
CA LEU A 3 2.62 -8.12 13.83
C LEU A 3 2.62 -8.22 12.30
N LEU A 4 1.50 -7.82 11.69
CA LEU A 4 1.37 -7.69 10.24
C LEU A 4 1.44 -6.23 9.82
N PHE A 5 2.43 -5.87 9.01
CA PHE A 5 2.61 -4.53 8.49
C PHE A 5 2.12 -4.41 7.04
N VAL A 6 1.23 -3.46 6.78
CA VAL A 6 0.89 -2.98 5.43
C VAL A 6 1.70 -1.71 5.18
N VAL A 7 2.82 -1.83 4.48
CA VAL A 7 3.76 -0.72 4.25
C VAL A 7 3.59 -0.10 2.87
N SER A 8 3.90 1.17 2.68
CA SER A 8 3.85 1.82 1.36
C SER A 8 4.71 1.10 0.32
N SER A 9 5.90 0.65 0.70
CA SER A 9 6.85 -0.09 -0.14
C SER A 9 7.82 -0.83 0.76
N LEU A 10 8.35 -1.96 0.29
CA LEU A 10 9.57 -2.56 0.85
C LEU A 10 10.79 -2.25 -0.03
N ASP A 11 10.60 -1.74 -1.24
CA ASP A 11 11.68 -1.46 -2.18
C ASP A 11 12.39 -0.15 -1.86
N LEU A 12 13.67 -0.25 -1.49
CA LEU A 12 14.55 0.88 -1.19
C LEU A 12 14.95 1.68 -2.44
N THR A 13 14.75 1.13 -3.63
CA THR A 13 14.97 1.85 -4.89
C THR A 13 13.78 2.75 -5.27
N ALA A 14 12.63 2.53 -4.63
CA ALA A 14 11.46 3.38 -4.82
C ALA A 14 11.71 4.76 -4.19
N PRO A 15 11.27 5.86 -4.83
CA PRO A 15 11.51 7.23 -4.36
C PRO A 15 10.58 7.62 -3.19
N PHE A 16 10.30 6.69 -2.27
CA PHE A 16 9.51 6.93 -1.07
C PHE A 16 10.45 7.20 0.10
N SER A 17 10.46 8.44 0.57
CA SER A 17 11.40 8.91 1.59
C SER A 17 11.33 8.16 2.92
N ALA A 18 10.18 7.55 3.25
CA ALA A 18 9.99 6.86 4.53
C ALA A 18 10.36 5.36 4.51
N THR A 19 10.58 4.73 3.34
CA THR A 19 10.86 3.29 3.27
C THR A 19 12.05 2.86 4.14
N PRO A 20 13.20 3.57 4.15
CA PRO A 20 14.32 3.22 5.03
C PRO A 20 13.98 3.32 6.52
N ALA A 21 13.13 4.28 6.92
CA ALA A 21 12.71 4.43 8.30
C ALA A 21 11.80 3.25 8.73
N TRP A 22 10.89 2.81 7.86
CA TRP A 22 10.05 1.64 8.11
C TRP A 22 10.86 0.35 8.22
N TRP A 23 11.91 0.21 7.40
CA TRP A 23 12.86 -0.88 7.54
C TRP A 23 13.52 -0.89 8.92
N GLN A 24 14.00 0.25 9.41
CA GLN A 24 14.61 0.34 10.75
C GLN A 24 13.61 0.04 11.87
N LEU A 25 12.37 0.52 11.76
CA LEU A 25 11.31 0.22 12.74
C LEU A 25 11.03 -1.28 12.82
N MET A 26 10.76 -1.92 11.67
CA MET A 26 10.47 -3.35 11.60
C MET A 26 11.66 -4.19 12.07
N LYS A 27 12.87 -3.80 11.69
CA LYS A 27 14.10 -4.41 12.20
C LYS A 27 14.21 -4.32 13.72
N ALA A 28 14.02 -3.12 14.30
CA ALA A 28 14.11 -2.94 15.74
C ALA A 28 13.07 -3.78 16.50
N LEU A 29 11.85 -3.91 15.96
CA LEU A 29 10.82 -4.79 16.52
C LEU A 29 11.24 -6.26 16.48
N TYR A 30 11.79 -6.71 15.36
CA TYR A 30 12.32 -8.06 15.26
C TYR A 30 13.45 -8.33 16.26
N GLU A 31 14.37 -7.38 16.43
CA GLU A 31 15.50 -7.51 17.36
C GLU A 31 15.07 -7.61 18.84
N ILE A 32 13.89 -7.11 19.19
CA ILE A 32 13.29 -7.28 20.54
C ILE A 32 12.33 -8.50 20.63
N GLY A 33 12.32 -9.38 19.63
CA GLY A 33 11.59 -10.65 19.65
C GLY A 33 10.16 -10.61 19.09
N VAL A 34 9.82 -9.60 18.29
CA VAL A 34 8.54 -9.55 17.57
C VAL A 34 8.65 -10.32 16.26
N ASP A 35 7.72 -11.22 15.97
CA ASP A 35 7.60 -11.82 14.65
C ASP A 35 6.95 -10.81 13.70
N VAL A 36 7.68 -10.38 12.67
CA VAL A 36 7.26 -9.33 11.74
C VAL A 36 6.93 -9.94 10.40
N ILE A 37 5.70 -9.70 9.95
CA ILE A 37 5.25 -9.98 8.58
C ILE A 37 4.99 -8.65 7.90
N ALA A 38 5.45 -8.47 6.67
CA ALA A 38 5.24 -7.23 5.94
C ALA A 38 4.67 -7.49 4.55
N THR A 39 3.68 -6.71 4.14
CA THR A 39 3.13 -6.70 2.79
C THR A 39 3.18 -5.28 2.20
N PRO A 40 3.78 -5.09 1.02
CA PRO A 40 3.90 -3.77 0.43
C PRO A 40 2.64 -3.38 -0.34
N TYR A 41 2.27 -2.11 -0.26
CA TYR A 41 1.22 -1.49 -1.05
C TYR A 41 1.67 -1.21 -2.48
N GLN A 42 2.93 -0.82 -2.66
CA GLN A 42 3.55 -0.60 -3.96
C GLN A 42 4.84 -1.43 -4.10
N GLY A 43 5.06 -1.95 -5.30
CA GLY A 43 6.28 -2.66 -5.65
C GLY A 43 6.26 -4.14 -5.25
N PRO A 44 7.42 -4.82 -5.39
CA PRO A 44 7.56 -6.23 -5.05
C PRO A 44 7.58 -6.44 -3.54
N ALA A 45 7.19 -7.64 -3.11
CA ALA A 45 7.57 -8.16 -1.80
C ALA A 45 9.08 -8.38 -1.77
N ILE A 46 9.71 -7.95 -0.69
CA ILE A 46 11.16 -8.08 -0.48
C ILE A 46 11.35 -8.75 0.88
N GLU A 47 11.88 -9.96 0.83
CA GLU A 47 12.28 -10.73 2.01
C GLU A 47 13.50 -10.10 2.68
N SER A 48 13.62 -10.32 3.99
CA SER A 48 14.81 -9.92 4.74
C SER A 48 15.09 -10.89 5.89
N LEU A 49 16.17 -10.63 6.63
CA LEU A 49 16.47 -11.37 7.86
C LEU A 49 15.56 -10.97 9.04
N TRP A 50 14.80 -9.88 8.92
CA TRP A 50 14.05 -9.28 10.02
C TRP A 50 12.53 -9.37 9.87
N TRP A 51 12.03 -9.78 8.70
CA TRP A 51 10.61 -9.99 8.46
C TRP A 51 10.40 -10.99 7.35
N ARG A 52 9.21 -11.57 7.32
CA ARG A 52 8.72 -12.36 6.19
C ARG A 52 7.82 -11.53 5.30
N ALA A 53 7.96 -11.66 3.98
CA ALA A 53 7.27 -10.79 3.03
C ALA A 53 6.05 -11.47 2.39
N GLU A 54 4.89 -10.88 2.56
CA GLU A 54 3.66 -11.26 1.85
C GLU A 54 3.51 -10.44 0.56
N PRO A 55 3.04 -11.03 -0.55
CA PRO A 55 2.94 -10.35 -1.83
C PRO A 55 2.02 -9.12 -1.77
N ASN A 56 2.28 -8.16 -2.64
CA ASN A 56 1.33 -7.07 -2.90
C ASN A 56 0.15 -7.60 -3.72
N PRO A 57 -1.08 -7.65 -3.17
CA PRO A 57 -2.23 -8.24 -3.86
C PRO A 57 -2.72 -7.41 -5.05
N ALA A 58 -2.34 -6.13 -5.12
CA ALA A 58 -2.74 -5.20 -6.16
C ALA A 58 -1.57 -4.77 -7.06
N ARG A 59 -0.45 -5.51 -7.03
CA ARG A 59 0.78 -5.16 -7.77
C ARG A 59 0.51 -4.93 -9.25
N TRP A 60 -0.17 -5.89 -9.89
CA TRP A 60 -0.42 -5.84 -11.32
C TRP A 60 -1.25 -4.62 -11.73
N GLN A 61 -2.28 -4.29 -10.94
CA GLN A 61 -3.12 -3.11 -11.16
C GLN A 61 -2.30 -1.82 -11.01
N GLY A 62 -1.44 -1.75 -9.99
CA GLY A 62 -0.54 -0.62 -9.77
C GLY A 62 0.49 -0.45 -10.90
N ASP A 63 1.11 -1.56 -11.33
CA ASP A 63 2.10 -1.57 -12.40
C ASP A 63 1.46 -1.16 -13.74
N ALA A 64 0.28 -1.68 -14.06
CA ALA A 64 -0.47 -1.31 -15.26
C ALA A 64 -0.85 0.18 -15.26
N PHE A 65 -1.35 0.70 -14.12
CA PHE A 65 -1.66 2.12 -13.99
C PHE A 65 -0.43 3.01 -14.17
N LYS A 66 0.70 2.63 -13.57
CA LYS A 66 1.97 3.34 -13.71
C LYS A 66 2.42 3.40 -15.18
N VAL A 67 2.38 2.27 -15.89
CA VAL A 67 2.74 2.20 -17.32
C VAL A 67 1.83 3.08 -18.17
N ALA A 68 0.52 3.02 -17.95
CA ALA A 68 -0.45 3.85 -18.68
C ALA A 68 -0.19 5.35 -18.44
N ARG A 69 -0.03 5.75 -17.17
CA ARG A 69 0.25 7.13 -16.78
C ARG A 69 1.55 7.64 -17.38
N ASP A 70 2.62 6.85 -17.31
CA ASP A 70 3.93 7.24 -17.79
C ASP A 70 3.94 7.35 -19.33
N THR A 71 3.19 6.49 -20.03
CA THR A 71 2.97 6.58 -21.49
C THR A 71 2.23 7.86 -21.86
N ILE A 72 1.11 8.17 -21.18
CA ILE A 72 0.37 9.42 -21.41
C ILE A 72 1.26 10.65 -21.17
N ARG A 73 2.08 10.64 -20.12
CA ARG A 73 3.00 11.74 -19.81
C ARG A 73 4.05 11.93 -20.91
N ARG A 74 4.55 10.85 -21.53
CA ARG A 74 5.51 10.91 -22.64
C ARG A 74 4.89 11.43 -23.94
N LEU A 75 3.59 11.15 -24.15
CA LEU A 75 2.86 11.58 -25.34
C LEU A 75 2.32 13.02 -25.24
N ARG A 76 2.24 13.59 -24.04
CA ARG A 76 1.86 15.00 -23.88
C ARG A 76 2.97 15.92 -24.42
N PRO A 77 2.63 16.93 -25.25
CA PRO A 77 3.59 17.93 -25.71
C PRO A 77 4.33 18.59 -24.53
N GLN A 78 5.65 18.71 -24.64
CA GLN A 78 6.47 19.49 -23.71
C GLN A 78 6.02 20.96 -23.77
N GLY A 79 5.24 21.41 -22.79
CA GLY A 79 4.74 22.78 -22.73
C GLY A 79 3.72 23.06 -21.64
N GLY A 80 3.04 22.04 -21.10
CA GLY A 80 2.20 22.19 -19.91
C GLY A 80 2.93 21.68 -18.67
N ALA A 81 3.55 22.57 -17.89
CA ALA A 81 3.86 22.23 -16.51
C ALA A 81 2.57 21.75 -15.83
N PRO A 82 2.56 20.65 -15.07
CA PRO A 82 1.43 20.38 -14.20
C PRO A 82 1.35 21.58 -13.26
N ALA A 83 0.25 22.33 -13.30
CA ALA A 83 -0.01 23.34 -12.30
C ALA A 83 0.17 22.65 -10.94
N ALA A 84 1.15 23.10 -10.17
CA ALA A 84 1.17 22.79 -8.76
C ALA A 84 -0.19 23.23 -8.26
N THR A 85 -1.01 22.29 -7.81
CA THR A 85 -2.34 22.57 -7.26
C THR A 85 -2.14 23.28 -5.92
N THR A 86 -1.77 24.55 -6.00
CA THR A 86 -1.89 25.51 -4.92
C THR A 86 -3.37 25.56 -4.58
N GLY A 87 -3.68 25.16 -3.34
CA GLY A 87 -5.05 24.95 -2.92
C GLY A 87 -5.91 26.19 -3.15
N THR A 88 -7.10 25.98 -3.73
CA THR A 88 -8.35 26.70 -3.43
C THR A 88 -9.51 25.88 -4.03
N THR A 89 -10.55 25.73 -3.23
CA THR A 89 -11.80 24.96 -3.42
C THR A 89 -12.51 25.13 -4.77
N SER A 90 -12.87 24.02 -5.44
CA SER A 90 -14.20 23.79 -6.06
C SER A 90 -14.21 22.55 -6.98
N GLY A 91 -14.92 21.48 -6.58
CA GLY A 91 -15.27 20.34 -7.43
C GLY A 91 -14.19 19.27 -7.54
N GLU A 92 -14.48 18.06 -7.02
CA GLU A 92 -13.66 16.88 -7.28
C GLU A 92 -13.57 16.66 -8.80
N SER A 93 -12.36 16.68 -9.35
CA SER A 93 -12.13 16.42 -10.78
C SER A 93 -12.71 15.05 -11.14
N LEU A 94 -13.29 14.91 -12.33
CA LEU A 94 -13.80 13.63 -12.82
C LEU A 94 -12.73 12.53 -12.78
N SER A 95 -11.46 12.90 -12.97
CA SER A 95 -10.31 12.00 -12.80
C SER A 95 -10.20 11.45 -11.39
N ASP A 96 -10.40 12.30 -10.38
CA ASP A 96 -10.20 11.96 -8.98
C ASP A 96 -11.34 11.05 -8.49
N ARG A 97 -12.57 11.32 -8.97
CA ARG A 97 -13.71 10.41 -8.79
C ARG A 97 -13.46 9.04 -9.38
N LEU A 98 -12.95 8.99 -10.61
CA LEU A 98 -12.65 7.73 -11.28
C LEU A 98 -11.54 6.96 -10.56
N VAL A 99 -10.48 7.63 -10.12
CA VAL A 99 -9.40 7.01 -9.32
C VAL A 99 -9.96 6.46 -8.01
N ARG A 100 -10.77 7.24 -7.28
CA ARG A 100 -11.41 6.81 -6.03
C ARG A 100 -12.32 5.60 -6.24
N GLN A 101 -13.17 5.65 -7.27
CA GLN A 101 -14.10 4.56 -7.59
C GLN A 101 -13.36 3.29 -8.01
N THR A 102 -12.27 3.44 -8.76
CA THR A 102 -11.39 2.33 -9.15
C THR A 102 -10.71 1.73 -7.92
N ALA A 103 -10.17 2.56 -7.04
CA ALA A 103 -9.58 2.10 -5.78
C ALA A 103 -10.60 1.32 -4.93
N HIS A 104 -11.82 1.84 -4.80
CA HIS A 104 -12.84 1.19 -3.97
C HIS A 104 -13.35 -0.13 -4.57
N ARG A 105 -13.55 -0.19 -5.89
CA ARG A 105 -14.13 -1.38 -6.54
C ARG A 105 -13.10 -2.47 -6.86
N LEU A 106 -11.83 -2.10 -7.06
CA LEU A 106 -10.80 -3.04 -7.49
C LEU A 106 -9.75 -3.27 -6.40
N ILE A 107 -9.26 -2.23 -5.73
CA ILE A 107 -8.12 -2.34 -4.81
C ILE A 107 -8.59 -2.85 -3.45
N ALA A 108 -9.64 -2.27 -2.85
CA ALA A 108 -10.12 -2.67 -1.53
C ALA A 108 -10.50 -4.17 -1.42
N PRO A 109 -11.21 -4.79 -2.40
CA PRO A 109 -11.54 -6.21 -2.32
C PRO A 109 -10.31 -7.13 -2.40
N LEU A 110 -9.26 -6.74 -3.13
CA LEU A 110 -8.00 -7.50 -3.20
C LEU A 110 -7.30 -7.48 -1.84
N TRP A 111 -7.23 -6.29 -1.21
CA TRP A 111 -6.69 -6.14 0.13
C TRP A 111 -7.48 -6.89 1.18
N HIS A 112 -8.81 -6.82 1.13
CA HIS A 112 -9.66 -7.59 2.03
C HIS A 112 -9.35 -9.10 1.93
N ARG A 113 -9.41 -9.68 0.74
CA ARG A 113 -9.15 -11.13 0.55
C ARG A 113 -7.74 -11.53 0.98
N HIS A 114 -6.75 -10.70 0.68
CA HIS A 114 -5.36 -10.96 1.03
C HIS A 114 -5.13 -10.95 2.54
N LEU A 115 -5.60 -9.92 3.22
CA LEU A 115 -5.46 -9.80 4.68
C LEU A 115 -6.31 -10.85 5.41
N ASP A 116 -7.54 -11.12 4.95
CA ASP A 116 -8.39 -12.18 5.50
C ASP A 116 -7.72 -13.55 5.40
N ARG A 117 -7.08 -13.86 4.25
CA ARG A 117 -6.29 -15.09 4.09
C ARG A 117 -5.14 -15.16 5.08
N ILE A 118 -4.35 -14.08 5.22
CA ILE A 118 -3.19 -14.07 6.11
C ILE A 118 -3.63 -14.28 7.57
N LEU A 119 -4.64 -13.53 8.03
CA LEU A 119 -5.16 -13.62 9.40
C LEU A 119 -5.80 -14.99 9.67
N THR A 120 -6.48 -15.58 8.69
CA THR A 120 -7.00 -16.96 8.81
C THR A 120 -5.87 -17.99 8.92
N GLN A 121 -4.78 -17.83 8.15
CA GLN A 121 -3.64 -18.73 8.17
C GLN A 121 -2.75 -18.56 9.40
N GLN A 122 -2.81 -17.38 10.04
CA GLN A 122 -1.95 -16.99 11.15
C GLN A 122 -2.79 -16.31 12.23
N PRO A 123 -3.61 -17.09 12.97
CA PRO A 123 -4.55 -16.56 13.95
C PRO A 123 -3.88 -15.95 15.19
N ASP A 124 -2.56 -16.09 15.32
CA ASP A 124 -1.74 -15.54 16.39
C ASP A 124 -1.15 -14.15 16.06
N ILE A 125 -1.61 -13.49 15.00
CA ILE A 125 -1.28 -12.08 14.71
C ILE A 125 -2.02 -11.18 15.70
N ASP A 126 -1.27 -10.43 16.51
CA ASP A 126 -1.82 -9.57 17.55
C ASP A 126 -2.38 -8.25 17.00
N ALA A 127 -1.78 -7.71 15.93
CA ALA A 127 -2.24 -6.47 15.30
C ALA A 127 -1.80 -6.34 13.82
N VAL A 128 -2.60 -5.56 13.09
CA VAL A 128 -2.27 -5.08 11.73
C VAL A 128 -1.93 -3.59 11.78
N ILE A 129 -0.74 -3.23 11.30
CA ILE A 129 -0.22 -1.86 11.33
C ILE A 129 -0.09 -1.34 9.89
N VAL A 130 -0.68 -0.18 9.61
CA VAL A 130 -0.61 0.43 8.27
C VAL A 130 0.38 1.60 8.28
N LEU A 131 1.47 1.47 7.53
CA LEU A 131 2.53 2.48 7.42
C LEU A 131 2.49 3.13 6.04
N THR A 132 1.98 4.36 5.98
CA THR A 132 1.95 5.23 4.80
C THR A 132 1.31 4.63 3.54
N ALA A 133 0.57 3.53 3.66
CA ALA A 133 -0.30 3.06 2.58
C ALA A 133 -1.55 3.97 2.48
N PRO A 134 -2.11 4.20 1.28
CA PRO A 134 -3.28 5.06 1.11
C PRO A 134 -4.52 4.48 1.80
N LEU A 135 -4.88 5.01 2.98
CA LEU A 135 -6.00 4.50 3.79
C LEU A 135 -7.35 4.58 3.08
N ASN A 136 -7.52 5.56 2.19
CA ASN A 136 -8.71 5.68 1.35
C ASN A 136 -8.93 4.46 0.44
N HIS A 137 -7.86 3.72 0.08
CA HIS A 137 -7.95 2.50 -0.72
C HIS A 137 -8.24 1.25 0.11
N LEU A 138 -8.21 1.37 1.43
CA LEU A 138 -8.51 0.30 2.40
C LEU A 138 -9.85 0.56 3.12
N THR A 139 -10.67 1.47 2.63
CA THR A 139 -11.97 1.80 3.23
C THR A 139 -12.84 0.54 3.38
N GLY A 140 -13.36 0.30 4.59
CA GLY A 140 -14.16 -0.89 4.93
C GLY A 140 -13.34 -2.08 5.39
N VAL A 141 -12.12 -2.25 4.87
CA VAL A 141 -11.27 -3.42 5.14
C VAL A 141 -10.98 -3.61 6.64
N PRO A 142 -10.53 -2.59 7.41
CA PRO A 142 -10.28 -2.78 8.85
C PRO A 142 -11.53 -3.20 9.63
N ARG A 143 -12.68 -2.60 9.33
CA ARG A 143 -13.95 -2.91 10.00
C ARG A 143 -14.33 -4.36 9.76
N ASP A 144 -14.26 -4.82 8.52
CA ASP A 144 -14.67 -6.17 8.14
C ASP A 144 -13.73 -7.23 8.74
N LEU A 145 -12.43 -6.95 8.79
CA LEU A 145 -11.43 -7.85 9.40
C LEU A 145 -11.58 -7.92 10.91
N SER A 146 -11.72 -6.78 11.61
CA SER A 146 -11.90 -6.76 13.08
C SER A 146 -13.21 -7.37 13.55
N ALA A 147 -14.22 -7.48 12.68
CA ALA A 147 -15.46 -8.19 13.01
C ALA A 147 -15.32 -9.72 12.91
N ARG A 148 -14.25 -10.22 12.28
CA ARG A 148 -14.06 -11.63 11.94
C ARG A 148 -12.91 -12.30 12.70
N HIS A 149 -11.81 -11.56 12.95
CA HIS A 149 -10.58 -12.01 13.61
C HIS A 149 -10.38 -11.22 14.90
#